data_AF-A0AAJ1FSN2-F1
#
_entry.id   AF-A0AAJ1FSN2-F1
#
_cell.length_a   1.000
_cell.length_b   1.000
_cell.length_c   1.000
_cell.angle_alpha   90.00
_cell.angle_beta   90.00
_cell.angle_gamma   90.00
#
_symmetry.space_group_name_H-M   'P 1'
#
loop_
_entity.id
_entity.type
_entity.pdbx_description
1 polymer ?
#
loop_
_entity_poly.entity_id
_entity_poly.type
_entity_poly.pdbx_seq_one_letter_code
_entity_poly.pdbx_strand_id
1 'polypeptide(L)'
;MLDTIRKNGVTLALFAAITTGVTAIVNTVTKPTVEHQTQLQQKNLLDQVVPTDMYDNHIQQECYVVTDAALGNANPHHLYLARKGNQPVAAALETTAPDGYSGAIQMLVGADFNGKVLGVRVIEHHETPGLGDKIELRISDWINSFNGKVVTGPDDKAFAVKKDGGEFDQFTGATITPRAVVNATKRTALLIESLKGKLSSLPECGDANE
;
A
#
# COMPACT_ATOMS: atom_id res chain seq x y z
N MET A 1 9.65 -21.14 -56.60
CA MET A 1 8.75 -20.31 -55.77
C MET A 1 8.61 -20.90 -54.36
N LEU A 2 8.22 -22.17 -54.22
CA LEU A 2 8.16 -22.89 -52.93
C LEU A 2 9.50 -22.93 -52.15
N ASP A 3 10.64 -23.15 -52.81
CA ASP A 3 11.94 -23.18 -52.13
C ASP A 3 12.34 -21.83 -51.51
N THR A 4 12.03 -20.72 -52.19
CA THR A 4 12.27 -19.37 -51.67
C THR A 4 11.40 -19.08 -50.46
N ILE A 5 10.13 -19.49 -50.51
CA ILE A 5 9.18 -19.35 -49.39
C ILE A 5 9.66 -20.19 -48.20
N ARG A 6 10.08 -21.44 -48.42
CA ARG A 6 10.60 -22.32 -47.37
C ARG A 6 11.87 -21.75 -46.72
N LYS A 7 12.83 -21.25 -47.51
CA LYS A 7 14.08 -20.70 -47.00
C LYS A 7 13.85 -19.47 -46.12
N ASN A 8 12.97 -18.56 -46.56
CA ASN A 8 12.64 -17.37 -45.79
C ASN A 8 11.86 -17.72 -44.51
N GLY A 9 10.90 -18.65 -44.59
CA GLY A 9 10.16 -19.15 -43.43
C GLY A 9 11.06 -19.79 -42.38
N VAL A 10 12.02 -20.62 -42.78
CA VAL A 10 13.00 -21.23 -41.86
C VAL A 10 13.91 -20.17 -41.23
N THR A 11 14.35 -19.17 -42.01
CA THR A 11 15.20 -18.09 -41.50
C THR A 11 14.47 -17.25 -40.45
N LEU A 12 13.20 -16.92 -40.71
CA LEU A 12 12.33 -16.20 -39.77
C LEU A 12 12.08 -17.03 -38.51
N ALA A 13 11.79 -18.33 -38.64
CA ALA A 13 11.58 -19.22 -37.50
C ALA A 13 12.83 -19.34 -36.63
N LEU A 14 14.01 -19.47 -37.24
CA LEU A 14 15.28 -19.52 -36.52
C LEU A 14 15.56 -18.21 -35.78
N PHE A 15 15.35 -17.08 -36.46
CA PHE A 15 15.54 -15.77 -35.86
C PHE A 15 14.60 -15.57 -34.67
N ALA A 16 13.32 -15.91 -34.82
CA ALA A 16 12.33 -15.84 -33.74
C ALA A 16 12.71 -16.76 -32.57
N ALA A 17 13.14 -17.99 -32.84
CA ALA A 17 13.57 -18.92 -31.78
C ALA A 17 14.77 -18.38 -31.00
N ILE A 18 15.75 -17.77 -31.69
CA ILE A 18 16.93 -17.17 -31.06
C ILE A 18 16.53 -15.96 -30.21
N THR A 19 15.72 -15.03 -30.75
CA THR A 19 15.33 -13.82 -30.00
C THR A 19 14.45 -14.15 -28.79
N THR A 20 13.52 -15.09 -28.91
CA THR A 20 12.72 -15.58 -27.78
C THR A 20 13.62 -16.29 -26.75
N GLY A 21 14.56 -17.12 -27.20
CA GLY A 21 15.50 -17.81 -26.31
C GLY A 21 16.37 -16.84 -25.51
N VAL A 22 16.94 -15.82 -26.16
CA VAL A 22 17.72 -14.77 -25.48
C VAL A 22 16.85 -14.01 -24.48
N THR A 23 15.63 -13.64 -24.87
CA THR A 23 14.68 -12.95 -23.97
C THR A 23 14.33 -13.80 -22.75
N ALA A 24 14.11 -15.10 -22.93
CA ALA A 24 13.81 -16.02 -21.84
C ALA A 24 14.99 -16.17 -20.86
N ILE A 25 16.22 -16.23 -21.37
CA ILE A 25 17.43 -16.26 -20.52
C ILE A 25 17.55 -14.96 -19.72
N VAL A 26 17.37 -13.80 -20.36
CA VAL A 26 17.41 -12.50 -19.66
C VAL A 26 16.33 -12.46 -18.57
N ASN A 27 15.10 -12.88 -18.88
CA ASN A 27 14.01 -12.90 -17.90
C ASN A 27 14.32 -13.81 -16.71
N THR A 28 14.79 -15.03 -16.95
CA THR A 28 15.10 -16.00 -15.88
C THR A 28 16.26 -15.56 -15.00
N VAL A 29 17.30 -14.94 -15.56
CA VAL A 29 18.43 -14.41 -14.79
C VAL A 29 18.05 -13.13 -14.03
N THR A 30 17.13 -12.32 -14.56
CA THR A 30 16.74 -11.03 -13.95
C THR A 30 15.65 -11.19 -12.88
N LYS A 31 14.78 -12.19 -13.01
CA LYS A 31 13.68 -12.49 -12.07
C LYS A 31 14.08 -12.49 -10.58
N PRO A 32 15.12 -13.21 -10.13
CA PRO A 32 15.48 -13.24 -8.70
C PRO A 32 15.92 -11.86 -8.16
N THR A 33 16.60 -11.07 -8.99
CA THR A 33 17.00 -9.71 -8.61
C THR A 33 15.79 -8.80 -8.45
N VAL A 34 14.81 -8.89 -9.34
CA VAL A 34 13.56 -8.11 -9.25
C VAL A 34 12.80 -8.48 -7.99
N GLU A 35 12.60 -9.76 -7.73
CA GLU A 35 11.90 -10.24 -6.54
C GLU A 35 12.56 -9.75 -5.24
N HIS A 36 13.89 -9.83 -5.15
CA HIS A 36 14.62 -9.35 -3.99
C HIS A 36 14.48 -7.83 -3.80
N GLN A 37 14.55 -7.03 -4.88
CA GLN A 37 14.35 -5.58 -4.79
C GLN A 37 12.91 -5.23 -4.38
N THR A 38 11.91 -5.95 -4.90
CA THR A 38 10.50 -5.77 -4.53
C THR A 38 10.29 -6.08 -3.05
N GLN A 39 10.86 -7.18 -2.54
CA GLN A 39 10.78 -7.51 -1.11
C GLN A 39 11.44 -6.44 -0.25
N LEU A 40 12.63 -5.94 -0.61
CA LEU A 40 13.28 -4.86 0.13
C LEU A 40 12.44 -3.57 0.12
N GLN A 41 11.86 -3.21 -1.02
CA GLN A 41 11.03 -2.01 -1.13
C GLN A 41 9.77 -2.12 -0.27
N GLN A 42 9.09 -3.27 -0.31
CA GLN A 42 7.94 -3.54 0.56
C GLN A 42 8.33 -3.46 2.04
N LYS A 43 9.49 -4.01 2.41
CA LYS A 43 10.01 -3.96 3.79
C LYS A 43 10.18 -2.51 4.23
N ASN A 44 10.85 -1.72 3.41
CA ASN A 44 11.11 -0.32 3.69
C ASN A 44 9.82 0.50 3.82
N LEU A 45 8.76 0.17 3.08
CA LEU A 45 7.45 0.80 3.22
C LEU A 45 6.78 0.41 4.54
N LEU A 46 6.85 -0.86 4.93
CA LEU A 46 6.30 -1.35 6.20
C LEU A 46 7.02 -0.74 7.40
N ASP A 47 8.36 -0.69 7.37
CA ASP A 47 9.19 -0.11 8.43
C ASP A 47 8.94 1.41 8.60
N GLN A 48 8.43 2.07 7.56
CA GLN A 48 8.05 3.48 7.60
C GLN A 48 6.69 3.75 8.25
N VAL A 49 5.80 2.75 8.29
CA VAL A 49 4.45 2.88 8.87
C VAL A 49 4.30 2.16 10.20
N VAL A 50 5.10 1.14 10.48
CA VAL A 50 5.16 0.41 11.75
C VAL A 50 6.60 0.46 12.26
N PRO A 51 6.87 1.18 13.39
CA PRO A 51 8.20 1.27 13.97
C PRO A 51 8.81 -0.10 14.29
N THR A 52 10.07 -0.29 13.91
CA THR A 52 10.78 -1.58 14.00
C THR A 52 11.08 -2.04 15.42
N ASP A 53 10.99 -1.16 16.42
CA ASP A 53 11.15 -1.47 17.84
C ASP A 53 9.86 -2.06 18.48
N MET A 54 8.72 -1.95 17.77
CA MET A 54 7.43 -2.44 18.23
C MET A 54 7.20 -3.94 17.98
N TYR A 55 7.96 -4.57 17.10
CA TYR A 55 7.71 -5.95 16.67
C TYR A 55 9.02 -6.75 16.50
N ASP A 56 8.92 -8.07 16.54
CA ASP A 56 10.06 -9.01 16.40
C ASP A 56 9.85 -10.08 15.31
N ASN A 57 8.67 -10.13 14.70
CA ASN A 57 8.35 -11.05 13.61
C ASN A 57 8.77 -10.52 12.23
N HIS A 58 8.76 -11.41 11.23
CA HIS A 58 8.92 -11.02 9.83
C HIS A 58 7.58 -10.52 9.27
N ILE A 59 7.26 -9.24 9.49
CA ILE A 59 5.98 -8.61 9.10
C ILE A 59 5.57 -8.86 7.63
N GLN A 60 6.53 -8.99 6.72
CA GLN A 60 6.28 -9.24 5.30
C GLN A 60 5.72 -10.65 5.01
N GLN A 61 5.98 -11.60 5.90
CA GLN A 61 5.59 -13.00 5.76
C GLN A 61 4.25 -13.29 6.43
N GLU A 62 3.79 -12.42 7.35
CA GLU A 62 2.48 -12.52 7.98
C GLU A 62 1.49 -11.57 7.29
N CYS A 63 0.98 -12.00 6.14
CA CYS A 63 0.07 -11.22 5.31
C CYS A 63 -1.31 -11.89 5.24
N TYR A 64 -2.34 -11.07 5.38
CA TYR A 64 -3.75 -11.46 5.27
C TYR A 64 -4.48 -10.59 4.24
N VAL A 65 -5.54 -11.11 3.64
CA VAL A 65 -6.39 -10.36 2.72
C VAL A 65 -7.64 -9.86 3.45
N VAL A 66 -7.89 -8.56 3.34
CA VAL A 66 -9.04 -7.87 3.92
C VAL A 66 -9.87 -7.23 2.81
N THR A 67 -11.16 -7.54 2.79
CA THR A 67 -12.12 -6.90 1.87
C THR A 67 -13.19 -6.22 2.70
N ASP A 68 -13.15 -4.89 2.76
CA ASP A 68 -14.10 -4.08 3.50
C ASP A 68 -14.31 -2.73 2.82
N ALA A 69 -15.55 -2.28 2.71
CA ALA A 69 -15.90 -1.00 2.09
C ALA A 69 -15.26 0.20 2.80
N ALA A 70 -14.90 0.07 4.09
CA ALA A 70 -14.18 1.09 4.84
C ALA A 70 -12.83 1.45 4.20
N LEU A 71 -12.20 0.51 3.48
CA LEU A 71 -10.94 0.69 2.74
C LEU A 71 -11.10 1.48 1.44
N GLY A 72 -12.30 1.98 1.15
CA GLY A 72 -12.58 2.91 0.07
C GLY A 72 -12.94 2.27 -1.27
N ASN A 73 -12.91 0.95 -1.37
CA ASN A 73 -13.45 0.19 -2.50
C ASN A 73 -13.84 -1.24 -2.05
N ALA A 74 -14.34 -2.05 -2.98
CA ALA A 74 -14.71 -3.45 -2.75
C ALA A 74 -13.61 -4.46 -3.13
N ASN A 75 -12.41 -3.97 -3.46
CA ASN A 75 -11.30 -4.84 -3.86
C ASN A 75 -10.62 -5.42 -2.61
N PRO A 76 -9.93 -6.56 -2.75
CA PRO A 76 -9.10 -7.09 -1.67
C PRO A 76 -7.88 -6.20 -1.42
N HIS A 77 -7.54 -5.99 -0.15
CA HIS A 77 -6.35 -5.26 0.31
C HIS A 77 -5.48 -6.13 1.20
N HIS A 78 -4.17 -5.92 1.18
CA HIS A 78 -3.27 -6.67 2.06
C HIS A 78 -3.13 -6.01 3.44
N LEU A 79 -3.18 -6.86 4.46
CA LEU A 79 -2.87 -6.55 5.85
C LEU A 79 -1.61 -7.29 6.25
N TYR A 80 -0.59 -6.57 6.72
CA TYR A 80 0.64 -7.13 7.24
C TYR A 80 0.66 -7.01 8.76
N LEU A 81 0.78 -8.15 9.44
CA LEU A 81 0.65 -8.23 10.89
C LEU A 81 1.99 -8.12 11.60
N ALA A 82 2.09 -7.18 12.54
CA ALA A 82 3.24 -7.01 13.41
C ALA A 82 2.98 -7.70 14.75
N ARG A 83 3.93 -8.53 15.20
CA ARG A 83 3.88 -9.24 16.49
C ARG A 83 5.10 -8.94 17.33
N LYS A 84 4.91 -8.94 18.65
CA LYS A 84 5.99 -8.92 19.64
C LYS A 84 5.78 -10.07 20.61
N GLY A 85 6.74 -10.99 20.72
CA GLY A 85 6.60 -12.18 21.56
C GLY A 85 5.33 -12.97 21.25
N ASN A 86 5.04 -13.16 19.95
CA ASN A 86 3.85 -13.85 19.42
C ASN A 86 2.49 -13.13 19.63
N GLN A 87 2.46 -11.96 20.29
CA GLN A 87 1.25 -11.18 20.48
C GLN A 87 1.08 -10.15 19.34
N PRO A 88 -0.12 -10.01 18.76
CA PRO A 88 -0.36 -8.99 17.74
C PRO A 88 -0.36 -7.60 18.38
N VAL A 89 0.56 -6.73 17.94
CA VAL A 89 0.77 -5.39 18.51
C VAL A 89 0.34 -4.27 17.55
N ALA A 90 0.49 -4.47 16.25
CA ALA A 90 0.11 -3.52 15.22
C ALA A 90 -0.15 -4.22 13.89
N ALA A 91 -0.72 -3.50 12.93
CA ALA A 91 -0.83 -3.95 11.55
C ALA A 91 -0.58 -2.78 10.60
N ALA A 92 -0.06 -3.10 9.41
CA ALA A 92 -0.02 -2.20 8.27
C ALA A 92 -1.06 -2.66 7.24
N LEU A 93 -1.99 -1.79 6.88
CA LEU A 93 -3.11 -2.12 5.98
C LEU A 93 -3.08 -1.21 4.76
N GLU A 94 -3.10 -1.83 3.59
CA GLU A 94 -3.36 -1.14 2.32
C GLU A 94 -4.78 -0.56 2.34
N THR A 95 -4.92 0.67 1.86
CA THR A 95 -6.21 1.35 1.77
C THR A 95 -6.23 2.28 0.57
N THR A 96 -7.42 2.49 0.02
CA THR A 96 -7.67 3.49 -1.00
C THR A 96 -8.42 4.69 -0.42
N ALA A 97 -7.93 5.90 -0.68
CA ALA A 97 -8.74 7.11 -0.56
C ALA A 97 -9.40 7.40 -1.92
N PRO A 98 -10.69 7.06 -2.12
CA PRO A 98 -11.34 7.20 -3.43
C PRO A 98 -11.61 8.67 -3.79
N ASP A 99 -11.66 9.55 -2.78
CA ASP A 99 -12.10 10.94 -2.92
C ASP A 99 -10.94 11.93 -3.17
N GLY A 100 -9.81 11.45 -3.73
CA GLY A 100 -8.71 12.33 -4.15
C GLY A 100 -9.12 13.25 -5.30
N TYR A 101 -8.45 14.38 -5.45
CA TYR A 101 -8.88 15.41 -6.42
C TYR A 101 -8.76 14.94 -7.87
N SER A 102 -7.67 14.26 -8.20
CA SER A 102 -7.35 13.72 -9.53
C SER A 102 -7.57 12.21 -9.63
N GLY A 103 -8.29 11.62 -8.67
CA GLY A 103 -8.59 10.19 -8.62
C GLY A 103 -8.19 9.53 -7.31
N ALA A 104 -8.25 8.20 -7.29
CA ALA A 104 -7.96 7.41 -6.10
C ALA A 104 -6.49 7.53 -5.67
N ILE A 105 -6.27 7.61 -4.36
CA ILE A 105 -4.94 7.62 -3.73
C ILE A 105 -4.74 6.27 -3.05
N GLN A 106 -3.71 5.53 -3.42
CA GLN A 106 -3.32 4.28 -2.76
C GLN A 106 -2.39 4.58 -1.60
N MET A 107 -2.68 4.02 -0.43
CA MET A 107 -1.98 4.31 0.79
C MET A 107 -1.71 3.05 1.60
N LEU A 108 -0.70 3.14 2.47
CA LEU A 108 -0.40 2.17 3.50
C LEU A 108 -0.55 2.87 4.85
N VAL A 109 -1.38 2.33 5.73
CA VAL A 109 -1.62 2.87 7.08
C VAL A 109 -1.19 1.85 8.11
N GLY A 110 -0.22 2.22 8.94
CA GLY A 110 0.18 1.47 10.12
C GLY A 110 -0.56 1.97 11.36
N ALA A 111 -1.22 1.09 12.09
CA ALA A 111 -1.86 1.41 13.36
C ALA A 111 -1.70 0.28 14.38
N ASP A 112 -1.72 0.64 15.66
CA ASP A 112 -1.85 -0.35 16.73
C ASP A 112 -3.32 -0.80 16.89
N PHE A 113 -3.53 -1.87 17.66
CA PHE A 113 -4.88 -2.39 17.93
C PHE A 113 -5.68 -1.58 18.97
N ASN A 114 -5.24 -0.36 19.30
CA ASN A 114 -5.95 0.58 20.16
C ASN A 114 -6.31 1.88 19.41
N GLY A 115 -6.23 1.87 18.06
CA GLY A 115 -6.56 3.01 17.22
C GLY A 115 -5.48 4.08 17.10
N LYS A 116 -4.27 3.85 17.65
CA LYS A 116 -3.13 4.75 17.48
C LYS A 116 -2.50 4.56 16.11
N VAL A 117 -2.53 5.59 15.29
CA VAL A 117 -1.82 5.64 14.01
C VAL A 117 -0.32 5.73 14.28
N LEU A 118 0.43 4.78 13.74
CA LEU A 118 1.88 4.68 13.87
C LEU A 118 2.58 5.40 12.72
N GLY A 119 2.03 5.29 11.52
CA GLY A 119 2.50 6.01 10.34
C GLY A 119 1.62 5.80 9.12
N VAL A 120 1.75 6.72 8.17
CA VAL A 120 0.99 6.70 6.91
C VAL A 120 1.94 6.97 5.74
N ARG A 121 1.81 6.19 4.67
CA ARG A 121 2.54 6.42 3.42
C ARG A 121 1.61 6.37 2.23
N VAL A 122 1.85 7.26 1.27
CA VAL A 122 1.19 7.22 -0.03
C VAL A 122 2.02 6.33 -0.94
N ILE A 123 1.36 5.35 -1.55
CA ILE A 123 1.96 4.40 -2.50
C ILE A 123 1.84 4.97 -3.92
N GLU A 124 0.66 5.47 -4.27
CA GLU A 124 0.36 5.98 -5.61
C GLU A 124 -0.72 7.06 -5.57
N HIS A 125 -0.59 8.10 -6.40
CA HIS A 125 -1.63 9.11 -6.63
C HIS A 125 -1.42 9.85 -7.96
N HIS A 126 -2.44 10.61 -8.35
CA HIS A 126 -2.43 11.45 -9.57
C HIS A 126 -2.65 12.95 -9.27
N GLU A 127 -2.54 13.34 -7.99
CA GLU A 127 -2.74 14.73 -7.55
C GLU A 127 -1.81 15.73 -8.24
N THR A 128 -2.26 16.98 -8.33
CA THR A 128 -1.53 18.04 -9.05
C THR A 128 -0.18 18.36 -8.40
N PRO A 129 0.94 18.33 -9.16
CA PRO A 129 2.25 18.70 -8.66
C PRO A 129 2.32 20.13 -8.09
N GLY A 130 3.00 20.29 -6.97
CA GLY A 130 3.12 21.56 -6.22
C GLY A 130 1.90 21.96 -5.39
N LEU A 131 0.79 21.21 -5.50
CA LEU A 131 -0.48 21.49 -4.82
C LEU A 131 -0.87 20.33 -3.89
N GLY A 132 -1.27 19.20 -4.48
CA GLY A 132 -1.77 18.03 -3.75
C GLY A 132 -0.71 16.95 -3.50
N ASP A 133 0.40 16.95 -4.24
CA ASP A 133 1.53 16.04 -4.08
C ASP A 133 2.28 16.17 -2.74
N LYS A 134 1.97 17.21 -1.95
CA LYS A 134 2.48 17.40 -0.57
C LYS A 134 2.08 16.29 0.40
N ILE A 135 1.25 15.34 -0.01
CA ILE A 135 0.99 14.10 0.71
C ILE A 135 2.16 13.11 0.63
N GLU A 136 3.06 13.28 -0.33
CA GLU A 136 4.27 12.48 -0.46
C GLU A 136 5.35 12.94 0.52
N LEU A 137 5.90 11.99 1.28
CA LEU A 137 6.95 12.27 2.27
C LEU A 137 8.19 12.94 1.63
N ARG A 138 8.52 12.61 0.39
CA ARG A 138 9.66 13.22 -0.33
C ARG A 138 9.47 14.70 -0.65
N ILE A 139 8.24 15.22 -0.55
CA ILE A 139 7.86 16.61 -0.87
C ILE A 139 7.60 17.41 0.40
N SER A 140 6.97 16.80 1.40
CA SER A 140 6.55 17.48 2.63
C SER A 140 6.37 16.50 3.79
N ASP A 141 6.62 16.99 5.02
CA ASP A 141 6.41 16.25 6.26
C ASP A 141 4.94 16.17 6.70
N TRP A 142 4.02 16.74 5.93
CA TRP A 142 2.59 16.79 6.28
C TRP A 142 2.02 15.41 6.62
N ILE A 143 2.41 14.35 5.89
CA ILE A 143 1.96 12.97 6.13
C ILE A 143 2.45 12.40 7.48
N ASN A 144 3.49 12.98 8.09
CA ASN A 144 3.94 12.57 9.42
C ASN A 144 3.08 13.15 10.56
N SER A 145 2.18 14.10 10.26
CA SER A 145 1.25 14.66 11.26
C SER A 145 0.27 13.62 11.84
N PHE A 146 0.10 12.49 11.15
CA PHE A 146 -0.70 11.35 11.63
C PHE A 146 0.02 10.52 12.69
N ASN A 147 1.36 10.58 12.75
CA ASN A 147 2.14 9.72 13.64
C ASN A 147 1.81 10.01 15.10
N GLY A 148 1.41 8.97 15.84
CA GLY A 148 1.05 9.06 17.26
C GLY A 148 -0.35 9.58 17.54
N LYS A 149 -1.15 9.92 16.52
CA LYS A 149 -2.56 10.32 16.69
C LYS A 149 -3.42 9.10 16.99
N VAL A 150 -4.39 9.26 17.88
CA VAL A 150 -5.30 8.17 18.28
C VAL A 150 -6.69 8.49 17.76
N VAL A 151 -7.27 7.56 17.00
CA VAL A 151 -8.66 7.68 16.53
C VAL A 151 -9.59 7.21 17.64
N THR A 152 -10.49 8.07 18.10
CA THR A 152 -11.38 7.81 19.24
C THR A 152 -12.79 7.35 18.83
N GLY A 153 -12.92 6.80 17.62
CA GLY A 153 -14.17 6.28 17.08
C GLY A 153 -14.58 6.88 15.71
N PRO A 154 -15.72 6.43 15.16
CA PRO A 154 -16.20 6.87 13.83
C PRO A 154 -16.58 8.35 13.79
N ASP A 155 -16.98 8.94 14.93
CA ASP A 155 -17.37 10.35 15.03
C ASP A 155 -16.24 11.28 15.50
N ASP A 156 -15.00 10.78 15.55
CA ASP A 156 -13.85 11.58 15.95
C ASP A 156 -13.68 12.79 15.02
N LYS A 157 -13.95 13.98 15.57
CA LYS A 157 -13.87 15.26 14.85
C LYS A 157 -12.45 15.77 14.71
N ALA A 158 -11.51 15.31 15.55
CA ALA A 158 -10.10 15.70 15.46
C ALA A 158 -9.47 15.18 14.17
N PHE A 159 -9.91 14.01 13.70
CA PHE A 159 -9.56 13.45 12.39
C PHE A 159 -10.35 14.10 11.24
N ALA A 160 -10.12 15.40 11.07
CA ALA A 160 -10.54 16.18 9.93
C ALA A 160 -9.51 17.26 9.62
N VAL A 161 -9.59 17.89 8.45
CA VAL A 161 -8.78 19.08 8.19
C VAL A 161 -9.25 20.26 9.06
N LYS A 162 -8.37 21.21 9.39
CA LYS A 162 -8.69 22.37 10.23
C LYS A 162 -9.87 23.19 9.67
N LYS A 163 -10.00 23.27 8.35
CA LYS A 163 -11.15 23.90 7.68
C LYS A 163 -12.50 23.24 8.02
N ASP A 164 -12.48 21.96 8.38
CA ASP A 164 -13.65 21.17 8.76
C ASP A 164 -13.74 20.97 10.29
N GLY A 165 -12.88 21.65 11.06
CA GLY A 165 -12.87 21.62 12.53
C GLY A 165 -11.96 20.57 13.17
N GLY A 166 -11.11 19.90 12.40
CA GLY A 166 -10.13 18.93 12.94
C GLY A 166 -8.72 19.49 13.11
N GLU A 167 -7.73 18.61 13.24
CA GLU A 167 -6.36 18.97 13.62
C GLU A 167 -5.39 19.08 12.43
N PHE A 168 -5.76 18.56 11.26
CA PHE A 168 -4.83 18.41 10.12
C PHE A 168 -4.84 19.65 9.21
N ASP A 169 -3.67 20.15 8.82
CA ASP A 169 -3.60 21.29 7.91
C ASP A 169 -4.14 20.93 6.51
N GLN A 170 -4.93 21.83 5.90
CA GLN A 170 -5.26 21.75 4.48
C GLN A 170 -4.18 22.41 3.62
N PHE A 171 -4.07 22.00 2.35
CA PHE A 171 -3.24 22.70 1.38
C PHE A 171 -4.00 23.88 0.77
N THR A 172 -3.35 25.04 0.70
CA THR A 172 -3.87 26.23 0.02
C THR A 172 -4.19 25.88 -1.43
N GLY A 173 -5.45 26.04 -1.84
CA GLY A 173 -5.92 25.71 -3.20
C GLY A 173 -6.14 24.23 -3.49
N ALA A 174 -5.86 23.32 -2.54
CA ALA A 174 -6.01 21.87 -2.73
C ALA A 174 -6.51 21.20 -1.44
N THR A 175 -7.73 21.54 -0.98
CA THR A 175 -8.31 20.99 0.26
C THR A 175 -8.88 19.56 0.10
N ILE A 176 -9.22 19.15 -1.12
CA ILE A 176 -9.82 17.83 -1.38
C ILE A 176 -8.84 16.70 -1.05
N THR A 177 -7.59 16.83 -1.50
CA THR A 177 -6.51 15.85 -1.27
C THR A 177 -6.26 15.54 0.22
N PRO A 178 -5.94 16.51 1.10
CA PRO A 178 -5.69 16.23 2.51
C PRO A 178 -6.93 15.68 3.21
N ARG A 179 -8.14 16.12 2.82
CA ARG A 179 -9.39 15.59 3.38
C ARG A 179 -9.56 14.11 3.05
N ALA A 180 -9.28 13.70 1.81
CA ALA A 180 -9.36 12.30 1.39
C ALA A 180 -8.39 11.43 2.20
N VAL A 181 -7.15 11.87 2.36
CA VAL A 181 -6.10 11.16 3.11
C VAL A 181 -6.44 11.05 4.60
N VAL A 182 -6.92 12.13 5.23
CA VAL A 182 -7.35 12.11 6.64
C VAL A 182 -8.49 11.12 6.86
N ASN A 183 -9.51 11.17 5.99
CA ASN A 183 -10.67 10.28 6.10
C ASN A 183 -10.32 8.81 5.86
N ALA A 184 -9.44 8.51 4.90
CA ALA A 184 -8.98 7.14 4.66
C ALA A 184 -8.15 6.61 5.83
N THR A 185 -7.24 7.43 6.37
CA THR A 185 -6.43 7.06 7.55
C THR A 185 -7.33 6.71 8.75
N LYS A 186 -8.32 7.57 9.04
CA LYS A 186 -9.27 7.35 10.13
C LYS A 186 -10.02 6.02 9.99
N ARG A 187 -10.62 5.76 8.82
CA ARG A 187 -11.37 4.53 8.53
C ARG A 187 -10.49 3.29 8.67
N THR A 188 -9.26 3.36 8.17
CA THR A 188 -8.32 2.24 8.19
C THR A 188 -7.86 1.91 9.60
N ALA A 189 -7.53 2.92 10.42
CA ALA A 189 -7.14 2.71 11.81
C ALA A 189 -8.27 2.08 12.65
N LEU A 190 -9.51 2.53 12.46
CA LEU A 190 -10.69 1.92 13.11
C LEU A 190 -10.93 0.48 12.65
N LEU A 191 -10.72 0.19 11.37
CA LEU A 191 -10.82 -1.17 10.86
C LEU A 191 -9.76 -2.08 11.50
N ILE A 192 -8.49 -1.64 11.56
CA ILE A 192 -7.40 -2.37 12.22
C ILE A 192 -7.75 -2.68 13.68
N GLU A 193 -8.25 -1.69 14.43
CA GLU A 193 -8.70 -1.87 15.82
C GLU A 193 -9.76 -2.99 15.93
N SER A 194 -10.76 -2.98 15.03
CA SER A 194 -11.82 -3.99 15.01
C SER A 194 -11.36 -5.40 14.61
N LEU A 195 -10.23 -5.52 13.91
CA LEU A 195 -9.71 -6.79 13.41
C LEU A 195 -8.98 -7.62 14.46
N LYS A 196 -8.57 -7.05 15.61
CA LYS A 196 -7.79 -7.74 16.65
C LYS A 196 -8.32 -9.14 17.00
N GLY A 197 -9.64 -9.29 17.11
CA GLY A 197 -10.31 -10.56 17.44
C GLY A 197 -10.66 -11.45 16.24
N LYS A 198 -10.46 -10.97 15.01
CA LYS A 198 -10.83 -11.65 13.75
C LYS A 198 -9.62 -12.04 12.90
N LEU A 199 -8.40 -11.72 13.32
CA LEU A 199 -7.16 -12.00 12.57
C LEU A 199 -7.06 -13.47 12.12
N SER A 200 -7.42 -14.43 12.99
CA SER A 200 -7.37 -15.87 12.69
C SER A 200 -8.41 -16.35 11.67
N SER A 201 -9.36 -15.49 11.29
CA SER A 201 -10.41 -15.82 10.31
C SER A 201 -10.16 -15.18 8.94
N LEU A 202 -9.13 -14.34 8.83
CA LEU A 202 -8.77 -13.71 7.56
C LEU A 202 -8.00 -14.71 6.68
N PRO A 203 -8.27 -14.76 5.37
CA PRO A 203 -7.48 -15.57 4.45
C PRO A 203 -6.04 -15.04 4.35
N GLU A 204 -5.07 -15.95 4.26
CA GLU A 204 -3.65 -15.59 4.11
C GLU A 204 -3.35 -15.12 2.66
N CYS A 205 -2.38 -14.21 2.53
CA CYS A 205 -1.91 -13.76 1.22
C CYS A 205 -1.17 -14.90 0.51
N GLY A 206 -1.85 -15.55 -0.43
CA GLY A 206 -1.33 -16.71 -1.15
C GLY A 206 -2.41 -17.74 -1.47
N ASP A 207 -3.47 -17.80 -0.66
CA ASP A 207 -4.62 -18.68 -0.91
C ASP A 207 -5.62 -18.10 -1.94
N ALA A 208 -5.46 -16.83 -2.31
CA ALA A 208 -6.41 -16.12 -3.18
C ALA A 208 -6.16 -16.31 -4.69
N ASN A 209 -5.19 -17.13 -5.13
CA ASN A 209 -4.97 -17.44 -6.54
C ASN A 209 -4.36 -18.85 -6.74
N GLU A 210 -5.22 -19.85 -6.87
CA GLU A 210 -5.17 -20.77 -8.02
C GLU A 210 -6.43 -20.55 -8.88
#